data_AF-A0AAW2DCQ0-F1
#
_entry.id   AF-A0AAW2DCQ0-F1
#
_cell.length_a   1.000
_cell.length_b   1.000
_cell.length_c   1.000
_cell.angle_alpha   90.00
_cell.angle_beta   90.00
_cell.angle_gamma   90.00
#
_symmetry.space_group_name_H-M   'P 1'
#
loop_
_entity.id
_entity.type
_entity.pdbx_description
1 polymer ?
#
loop_
_entity_poly.entity_id
_entity_poly.type
_entity_poly.pdbx_seq_one_letter_code
_entity_poly.pdbx_strand_id
1 'polypeptide(L)'
;MSAKNLVSSKYLVNHDIPKDVIESLIDVSKRFFELQFEERSKYMPTDMRSPVRCGTSSNQNKDDVFCWRDFLKLSCQPLSDVLPLWPSSPLDQW
;
A
#
# COMPACT_ATOMS: atom_id res chain seq x y z
N MET A 1 -37.68 -9.38 -14.12
CA MET A 1 -36.42 -9.46 -14.88
C MET A 1 -35.52 -8.30 -14.45
N SER A 2 -34.43 -8.58 -13.74
CA SER A 2 -33.20 -7.77 -13.80
C SER A 2 -32.09 -8.63 -13.20
N ALA A 3 -31.25 -9.18 -14.07
CA ALA A 3 -30.07 -9.90 -13.65
C ALA A 3 -29.13 -8.89 -12.99
N LYS A 4 -28.84 -9.11 -11.71
CA LYS A 4 -27.79 -8.37 -11.00
C LYS A 4 -26.48 -8.67 -11.73
N ASN A 5 -25.83 -7.64 -12.25
CA ASN A 5 -24.52 -7.72 -12.87
C ASN A 5 -23.56 -8.45 -11.92
N LEU A 6 -23.25 -9.70 -12.23
CA LEU A 6 -22.26 -10.48 -11.51
C LEU A 6 -20.90 -9.93 -11.93
N VAL A 7 -20.26 -9.12 -11.08
CA VAL A 7 -18.87 -8.73 -11.29
C VAL A 7 -18.04 -10.01 -11.22
N SER A 8 -17.62 -10.51 -12.37
CA SER A 8 -16.72 -11.66 -12.46
C SER A 8 -15.30 -11.15 -12.27
N SER A 9 -14.73 -11.39 -11.09
CA SER A 9 -13.28 -11.27 -10.90
C SER A 9 -12.57 -12.39 -11.67
N LYS A 10 -11.62 -12.02 -12.52
CA LYS A 10 -10.78 -12.97 -13.28
C LYS A 10 -9.35 -12.95 -12.72
N TYR A 11 -8.74 -14.12 -12.61
CA TYR A 11 -7.34 -14.26 -12.24
C TYR A 11 -6.49 -14.43 -13.50
N LEU A 12 -5.34 -13.75 -13.57
CA LEU A 12 -4.35 -13.91 -14.64
C LEU A 12 -3.24 -14.82 -14.15
N VAL A 13 -2.92 -15.85 -14.93
CA VAL A 13 -1.75 -16.73 -14.75
C VAL A 13 -0.77 -16.49 -15.90
N ASN A 14 0.49 -16.91 -15.74
CA ASN A 14 1.56 -16.68 -16.73
C ASN A 14 1.68 -15.20 -17.13
N HIS A 15 1.67 -14.31 -16.14
CA HIS A 15 1.77 -12.86 -16.31
C HIS A 15 3.20 -12.35 -16.58
N ASP A 16 4.18 -13.25 -16.76
CA ASP A 16 5.60 -12.95 -16.99
C ASP A 16 6.27 -12.05 -15.94
N ILE A 17 5.67 -11.92 -14.75
CA ILE A 17 6.30 -11.26 -13.61
C ILE A 17 7.08 -12.33 -12.85
N PRO A 18 8.40 -12.17 -12.67
CA PRO A 18 9.22 -13.12 -11.93
C PRO A 18 8.69 -13.35 -10.51
N LYS A 19 8.72 -14.61 -10.05
CA LYS A 19 8.15 -15.01 -8.75
C LYS A 19 8.89 -14.35 -7.58
N ASP A 20 10.21 -14.26 -7.69
CA ASP A 20 11.10 -13.60 -6.75
C ASP A 20 10.72 -12.12 -6.56
N VAL A 21 10.37 -11.38 -7.62
CA VAL A 21 9.91 -9.99 -7.50
C VAL A 21 8.64 -9.88 -6.66
N ILE A 22 7.68 -10.80 -6.84
CA ILE A 22 6.44 -10.82 -6.05
C ILE A 22 6.72 -11.20 -4.59
N GLU A 23 7.58 -12.18 -4.36
CA GLU A 23 7.97 -12.63 -3.02
C GLU A 23 8.72 -11.53 -2.26
N SER A 24 9.67 -10.85 -2.91
CA SER A 24 10.39 -9.70 -2.35
C SER A 24 9.44 -8.55 -2.02
N LEU A 25 8.47 -8.24 -2.90
CA LEU A 25 7.46 -7.22 -2.63
C LEU A 25 6.63 -7.53 -1.38
N ILE A 26 6.22 -8.79 -1.21
CA ILE A 26 5.47 -9.24 -0.02
C ILE A 26 6.34 -9.14 1.23
N ASP A 27 7.60 -9.54 1.15
CA ASP A 27 8.57 -9.50 2.25
C ASP A 27 8.86 -8.06 2.71
N VAL A 28 9.26 -7.16 1.81
CA VAL A 28 9.56 -5.76 2.14
C VAL A 28 8.34 -5.04 2.70
N SER A 29 7.14 -5.35 2.19
CA SER A 29 5.87 -4.82 2.71
C SER A 29 5.63 -5.26 4.16
N LYS A 30 5.86 -6.53 4.50
CA LYS A 30 5.73 -7.02 5.88
C LYS A 30 6.72 -6.31 6.80
N ARG A 31 8.00 -6.28 6.41
CA ARG A 31 9.06 -5.63 7.19
C ARG A 31 8.79 -4.14 7.41
N PHE A 32 8.17 -3.44 6.45
CA PHE A 32 7.74 -2.05 6.64
C PHE A 32 6.73 -1.92 7.80
N PHE A 33 5.71 -2.77 7.88
CA PHE A 33 4.72 -2.71 8.95
C PHE A 33 5.24 -3.19 10.31
N GLU A 34 6.32 -3.97 10.31
CA GLU A 34 7.06 -4.38 11.52
C GLU A 34 8.02 -3.30 12.05
N LEU A 35 8.27 -2.23 11.28
CA LEU A 35 9.07 -1.10 11.76
C LEU A 35 8.43 -0.47 13.02
N GLN A 36 9.31 0.09 13.85
CA GLN A 36 8.91 0.89 15.01
C GLN A 36 7.94 1.99 14.60
N PHE A 37 7.02 2.36 15.50
CA PHE A 37 5.97 3.33 15.19
C PHE A 37 6.54 4.68 14.77
N GLU A 38 7.67 5.09 15.36
CA GLU A 38 8.39 6.32 15.06
C GLU A 38 8.82 6.38 13.58
N GLU A 39 9.21 5.25 13.00
CA GLU A 39 9.58 5.16 11.59
C GLU A 39 8.35 5.21 10.68
N ARG A 40 7.27 4.53 11.07
CA ARG A 40 6.02 4.51 10.28
C ARG A 40 5.25 5.82 10.34
N SER A 41 5.29 6.51 11.49
CA SER A 41 4.55 7.75 11.73
C SER A 41 5.03 8.92 10.87
N LYS A 42 6.27 8.88 10.36
CA LYS A 42 6.79 9.80 9.33
C LYS A 42 5.90 9.85 8.08
N TYR A 43 5.19 8.76 7.80
CA TYR A 43 4.30 8.63 6.65
C TYR A 43 2.82 8.76 7.04
N MET A 44 2.45 9.27 8.22
CA MET A 44 1.05 9.42 8.63
C MET A 44 0.57 10.89 8.59
N PRO A 45 0.63 11.60 7.45
CA PRO A 45 0.18 12.98 7.36
C PRO A 45 -1.35 13.07 7.48
N THR A 46 -1.82 14.23 7.95
CA THR A 46 -3.25 14.54 7.98
C THR A 46 -3.83 14.75 6.58
N ASP A 47 -3.01 15.19 5.62
CA ASP A 47 -3.43 15.37 4.23
C ASP A 47 -3.59 14.03 3.49
N MET A 48 -4.83 13.72 3.11
CA MET A 48 -5.18 12.51 2.36
C MET A 48 -4.64 12.52 0.92
N ARG A 49 -4.24 13.68 0.40
CA ARG A 49 -3.63 13.84 -0.93
C ARG A 49 -2.12 13.67 -0.92
N SER A 50 -1.51 13.47 0.25
CA SER A 50 -0.08 13.20 0.35
C SER A 50 0.33 12.07 -0.61
N PRO A 51 1.44 12.24 -1.35
CA PRO A 51 1.90 11.24 -2.32
C PRO A 51 2.25 9.92 -1.63
N VAL A 52 2.66 9.96 -0.36
CA VAL A 52 2.94 8.79 0.48
C VAL A 52 2.11 8.89 1.76
N ARG A 53 1.38 7.82 2.09
CA ARG A 53 0.52 7.78 3.28
C ARG A 53 0.41 6.38 3.87
N CYS A 54 0.92 6.21 5.08
CA CYS A 54 0.62 5.15 6.01
C CYS A 54 -0.63 5.53 6.84
N GLY A 55 -1.50 4.58 7.14
CA GLY A 55 -2.69 4.83 7.95
C GLY A 55 -3.44 3.56 8.32
N THR A 56 -4.48 3.74 9.14
CA THR A 56 -5.38 2.69 9.60
C THR A 56 -6.80 3.01 9.11
N SER A 57 -7.62 1.98 8.87
CA SER A 57 -8.92 2.11 8.22
C SER A 57 -8.82 2.85 6.87
N SER A 58 -9.83 3.62 6.47
CA SER A 58 -9.77 4.52 5.31
C SER A 58 -9.31 5.92 5.72
N ASN A 59 -9.99 6.46 6.74
CA ASN A 59 -9.63 7.65 7.48
C ASN A 59 -10.14 7.53 8.92
N GLN A 60 -9.35 6.94 9.82
CA GLN A 60 -9.74 6.72 11.22
C GLN A 60 -10.34 7.93 11.94
N ASN A 61 -9.99 9.17 11.53
CA ASN A 61 -10.50 10.38 12.17
C ASN A 61 -11.91 10.79 11.69
N LYS A 62 -12.43 10.14 10.63
CA LYS A 62 -13.71 10.46 9.99
C LYS A 62 -14.61 9.24 9.77
N ASP A 63 -14.11 8.04 9.98
CA ASP A 63 -14.84 6.81 9.68
C ASP A 63 -15.84 6.49 10.81
N ASP A 64 -17.13 6.37 10.46
CA ASP A 64 -18.17 5.91 11.40
C ASP A 64 -18.10 4.40 11.65
N VAL A 65 -17.55 3.65 10.68
CA VAL A 65 -17.32 2.20 10.75
C VAL A 65 -15.88 1.92 10.34
N PHE A 66 -15.12 1.35 11.26
CA PHE A 66 -13.70 1.08 11.05
C PHE A 66 -13.48 -0.19 10.23
N CYS A 67 -12.56 -0.10 9.27
CA CYS A 67 -12.03 -1.27 8.57
C CYS A 67 -10.82 -1.82 9.35
N TRP A 68 -10.80 -3.12 9.61
CA TRP A 68 -9.64 -3.79 10.20
C TRP A 68 -8.53 -3.92 9.17
N ARG A 69 -7.76 -2.85 8.99
CA ARG A 69 -6.68 -2.75 8.02
C ARG A 69 -5.73 -1.62 8.37
N ASP A 70 -4.45 -1.91 8.24
CA ASP A 70 -3.40 -0.91 8.04
C ASP A 70 -3.00 -0.88 6.55
N PHE A 71 -2.59 0.28 6.07
CA PHE A 71 -2.17 0.44 4.68
C PHE A 71 -1.01 1.42 4.53
N LEU A 72 -0.26 1.23 3.45
CA LEU A 72 0.70 2.18 2.90
C LEU A 72 0.26 2.47 1.46
N LYS A 73 -0.03 3.73 1.16
CA LYS A 73 -0.35 4.23 -0.17
C LYS A 73 0.88 4.93 -0.73
N LEU A 74 1.32 4.50 -1.90
CA LEU A 74 2.43 5.07 -2.65
C LEU A 74 1.88 5.60 -3.98
N SER A 75 2.02 6.90 -4.21
CA SER A 75 1.73 7.49 -5.52
C SER A 75 2.90 7.19 -6.44
N CYS A 76 2.61 6.89 -7.71
CA CYS A 76 3.61 6.52 -8.71
C CYS A 76 3.61 7.47 -9.91
N GLN A 77 2.92 8.61 -9.85
CA GLN A 77 2.65 9.47 -11.02
C GLN A 77 2.80 10.97 -10.68
N PRO A 78 3.71 11.68 -11.37
CA PRO A 78 4.86 11.15 -12.12
C PRO A 78 5.89 10.51 -11.17
N LEU A 79 6.44 9.34 -11.54
CA LEU A 79 7.29 8.56 -10.65
C LEU A 79 8.55 9.32 -10.18
N SER A 80 9.16 10.12 -11.05
CA SER A 80 10.35 10.92 -10.74
C SER A 80 10.18 11.83 -9.53
N ASP A 81 8.97 12.37 -9.35
CA ASP A 81 8.71 13.41 -8.36
C ASP A 81 8.33 12.80 -7.01
N VAL A 82 7.72 11.62 -7.04
CA VAL A 82 7.17 10.94 -5.85
C VAL A 82 8.11 9.87 -5.29
N LEU A 83 8.95 9.24 -6.11
CA LEU A 83 9.87 8.19 -5.68
C LEU A 83 10.81 8.65 -4.55
N PRO A 84 11.39 9.87 -4.56
CA PRO A 84 12.23 10.34 -3.46
C PRO A 84 11.49 10.49 -2.12
N LEU A 85 10.15 10.50 -2.13
CA LEU A 85 9.31 10.62 -0.94
C LEU A 85 8.92 9.26 -0.36
N TRP A 86 9.16 8.16 -1.09
CA TRP A 86 8.84 6.81 -0.64
C TRP A 86 9.71 6.39 0.54
N PRO A 87 9.25 5.42 1.35
CA PRO A 87 10.07 4.91 2.44
C PRO A 87 11.39 4.33 1.93
N SER A 88 12.51 4.81 2.48
CA SER A 88 13.85 4.24 2.25
C SER A 88 14.15 3.04 3.15
N SER A 89 13.27 2.76 4.11
CA SER A 89 13.35 1.65 5.05
C SER A 89 12.05 0.85 4.99
N PRO A 90 12.13 -0.49 5.08
CA PRO A 90 13.35 -1.28 5.24
C PRO A 90 14.09 -1.43 3.90
N LEU A 91 15.41 -1.57 3.94
CA LEU A 91 16.20 -1.81 2.72
C LEU A 91 15.95 -3.23 2.20
N ASP A 92 15.99 -3.40 0.88
CA ASP A 92 16.04 -4.73 0.28
C ASP A 92 17.36 -5.40 0.66
N GLN A 93 17.26 -6.57 1.27
CA GLN A 93 18.40 -7.43 1.56
C GLN A 93 18.67 -8.22 0.27
N TRP A 94 19.61 -7.75 -0.54
CA TRP A 94 20.11 -8.46 -1.72
C TRP A 94 21.09 -9.57 -1.33
#